data_AF-A0A5D4RYA2-F1
#
_entry.id   AF-A0A5D4RYA2-F1
#
_cell.length_a   1.000
_cell.length_b   1.000
_cell.length_c   1.000
_cell.angle_alpha   90.00
_cell.angle_beta   90.00
_cell.angle_gamma   90.00
#
_symmetry.space_group_name_H-M   'P 1'
#
loop_
_entity.id
_entity.type
_entity.pdbx_description
1 polymer ?
#
loop_
_entity_poly.entity_id
_entity_poly.type
_entity_poly.pdbx_seq_one_letter_code
_entity_poly.pdbx_strand_id
1 'polypeptide(L)'
;MNSVEERLQALMAKGYDINIECKGMGRSYSMSYEASVKRSAPKPNDKSGFSWLVVQSHAVGNTLNELIDKLEENLSEFTKQVEATKCTYCNGSGLVQIAPNVRGVKACSSCKGKGVINLGVREPYEGDELNDRH
;
A
#
# COMPACT_ATOMS: atom_id res chain seq x y z
N MET A 1 8.68 18.75 -11.27
CA MET A 1 7.38 18.05 -11.34
C MET A 1 7.67 16.68 -11.91
N ASN A 2 7.24 15.62 -11.21
CA ASN A 2 7.38 14.26 -11.73
C ASN A 2 6.51 14.12 -12.98
N SER A 3 6.94 13.28 -13.92
CA SER A 3 6.14 12.99 -15.11
C SER A 3 4.83 12.27 -14.74
N VAL A 4 3.82 12.36 -15.60
CA VAL A 4 2.57 11.58 -15.49
C VAL A 4 2.88 10.09 -15.31
N GLU A 5 3.86 9.58 -16.06
CA GLU A 5 4.27 8.19 -16.02
C GLU A 5 4.87 7.79 -14.67
N GLU A 6 5.79 8.58 -14.13
CA GLU A 6 6.40 8.34 -12.81
C GLU A 6 5.34 8.30 -11.69
N ARG A 7 4.33 9.17 -11.78
CA ARG A 7 3.21 9.21 -10.82
C ARG A 7 2.36 7.95 -10.90
N LEU A 8 2.02 7.50 -12.11
CA LEU A 8 1.28 6.24 -12.31
C LEU A 8 2.08 5.03 -11.84
N GLN A 9 3.38 4.97 -12.15
CA GLN A 9 4.28 3.93 -11.67
C GLN A 9 4.33 3.89 -10.13
N ALA A 10 4.36 5.04 -9.47
CA ALA A 10 4.30 5.10 -8.01
C ALA A 10 2.98 4.56 -7.44
N LEU A 11 1.85 4.78 -8.10
CA LEU A 11 0.56 4.21 -7.72
C LEU A 11 0.51 2.70 -7.96
N MET A 12 1.03 2.21 -9.09
CA MET A 12 1.14 0.78 -9.38
C MET A 12 2.05 0.06 -8.39
N ALA A 13 3.18 0.67 -7.99
CA ALA A 13 4.08 0.15 -6.97
C ALA A 13 3.41 0.03 -5.58
N LYS A 14 2.37 0.83 -5.31
CA LYS A 14 1.52 0.72 -4.10
C LYS A 14 0.46 -0.40 -4.21
N GLY A 15 0.35 -1.07 -5.37
CA GLY A 15 -0.57 -2.18 -5.62
C GLY A 15 -1.95 -1.74 -6.13
N TYR A 16 -2.07 -0.53 -6.70
CA TYR A 16 -3.29 -0.13 -7.40
C TYR A 16 -3.29 -0.69 -8.82
N ASP A 17 -4.41 -1.29 -9.21
CA ASP A 17 -4.75 -1.57 -10.61
C ASP A 17 -5.48 -0.35 -11.18
N ILE A 18 -4.96 0.18 -12.29
CA ILE A 18 -5.35 1.49 -12.84
C ILE A 18 -5.78 1.29 -14.29
N ASN A 19 -7.02 1.63 -14.60
CA ASN A 19 -7.52 1.74 -15.97
C ASN A 19 -7.68 3.22 -16.33
N ILE A 20 -7.17 3.64 -17.48
CA ILE A 20 -7.35 4.99 -18.01
C ILE A 20 -7.90 4.89 -19.42
N GLU A 21 -9.04 5.55 -19.64
CA GLU A 21 -9.69 5.67 -20.93
C GLU A 21 -9.60 7.11 -21.43
N CYS A 22 -9.35 7.25 -22.73
CA CYS A 22 -9.46 8.50 -23.44
C CYS A 22 -10.78 8.54 -24.22
N LYS A 23 -11.57 9.61 -24.03
CA LYS A 23 -12.86 9.81 -24.69
C LYS A 23 -12.84 11.10 -25.51
N GLY A 24 -13.25 10.99 -26.77
CA GLY A 24 -13.44 12.15 -27.64
C GLY A 24 -14.74 12.87 -27.31
N MET A 25 -14.68 14.19 -27.11
CA MET A 25 -15.86 15.04 -26.95
C MET A 25 -16.34 15.51 -28.32
N GLY A 26 -17.28 14.76 -28.91
CA GLY A 26 -17.74 14.95 -30.30
C GLY A 26 -18.34 16.33 -30.64
N ARG A 27 -18.59 17.19 -29.66
CA ARG A 27 -19.11 18.55 -29.85
C ARG A 27 -18.05 19.65 -29.77
N SER A 28 -16.87 19.36 -29.25
CA SER A 28 -15.83 20.37 -28.96
C SER A 28 -14.44 20.01 -29.50
N TYR A 29 -14.30 18.93 -30.29
CA TYR A 29 -13.01 18.43 -30.79
C TYR A 29 -11.93 18.35 -29.70
N SER A 30 -12.34 18.04 -28.47
CA SER A 30 -11.48 17.97 -27.30
C SER A 30 -11.47 16.56 -26.73
N MET A 31 -10.44 16.24 -25.96
CA MET A 31 -10.29 14.94 -25.29
C MET A 31 -10.64 15.10 -23.81
N SER A 32 -11.33 14.11 -23.25
CA SER A 32 -11.39 13.88 -21.81
C SER A 32 -10.72 12.56 -21.48
N TYR A 33 -10.23 12.47 -20.26
CA TYR A 33 -9.66 11.27 -19.69
C TYR A 33 -10.48 10.84 -18.49
N GLU A 34 -10.68 9.55 -18.38
CA GLU A 34 -11.42 8.92 -17.29
C GLU A 34 -10.54 7.81 -16.71
N ALA A 35 -10.37 7.81 -15.39
CA ALA A 35 -9.57 6.81 -14.70
C ALA A 35 -10.41 6.09 -13.65
N SER A 36 -10.22 4.77 -13.59
CA SER A 36 -10.74 3.91 -12.53
C SER A 36 -9.58 3.21 -11.85
N VAL A 37 -9.55 3.24 -10.52
CA VAL A 37 -8.54 2.54 -9.73
C VAL A 37 -9.17 1.61 -8.72
N LYS A 38 -8.53 0.46 -8.51
CA LYS A 38 -8.92 -0.51 -7.49
C LYS A 38 -7.69 -1.09 -6.79
N ARG A 39 -7.83 -1.35 -5.50
CA ARG A 39 -6.84 -2.07 -4.68
C ARG A 39 -7.55 -2.83 -3.59
N SER A 40 -7.22 -4.10 -3.43
CA SER A 40 -7.63 -4.88 -2.27
C SER A 40 -6.58 -4.72 -1.17
N ALA A 41 -7.02 -4.31 0.01
CA ALA A 41 -6.20 -4.24 1.22
C ALA A 41 -6.89 -5.04 2.34
N PRO A 42 -6.16 -5.59 3.31
CA PRO A 42 -6.79 -6.17 4.49
C PRO A 42 -7.63 -5.10 5.21
N LYS A 43 -8.85 -5.44 5.67
CA LYS A 43 -9.64 -4.49 6.46
C LYS A 43 -8.91 -4.18 7.77
N PRO A 44 -8.75 -2.89 8.14
CA PRO A 44 -8.23 -2.54 9.46
C PRO A 44 -9.15 -3.14 10.55
N ASN A 45 -8.55 -3.79 11.56
CA ASN A 45 -9.22 -4.41 12.71
C ASN A 45 -10.02 -5.71 12.46
N ASP A 46 -9.98 -6.30 11.26
CA ASP A 46 -10.58 -7.62 11.07
C ASP A 46 -9.67 -8.72 11.66
N LYS A 47 -10.14 -9.34 12.74
CA LYS A 47 -9.43 -10.46 13.42
C LYS A 47 -9.53 -11.77 12.66
N SER A 48 -10.46 -11.90 11.71
CA SER A 48 -10.66 -13.14 10.97
C SER A 48 -9.60 -13.34 9.88
N GLY A 49 -8.95 -12.28 9.41
CA GLY A 49 -7.98 -12.34 8.31
C GLY A 49 -8.59 -12.63 6.93
N PHE A 50 -9.92 -12.76 6.85
CA PHE A 50 -10.64 -13.11 5.62
C PHE A 50 -11.40 -11.95 4.99
N SER A 51 -11.47 -10.77 5.63
CA SER A 51 -12.15 -9.60 5.06
C SER A 51 -11.18 -8.61 4.41
N TRP A 52 -11.43 -8.37 3.12
CA TRP A 52 -10.69 -7.40 2.30
C TRP A 52 -11.49 -6.10 2.19
N LEU A 53 -10.81 -4.97 2.34
CA LEU A 53 -11.27 -3.66 1.94
C LEU A 53 -10.90 -3.46 0.48
N VAL A 54 -11.90 -3.28 -0.38
CA VAL A 54 -11.67 -2.83 -1.74
C VAL A 54 -11.67 -1.31 -1.72
N VAL A 55 -10.50 -0.72 -1.90
CA VAL A 55 -10.36 0.71 -2.17
C VAL A 55 -10.59 0.90 -3.65
N GLN A 56 -11.61 1.67 -4.01
CA GLN A 56 -11.92 2.01 -5.39
C GLN A 56 -12.10 3.52 -5.51
N SER A 57 -11.63 4.09 -6.61
CA SER A 57 -11.84 5.50 -6.91
C SER A 57 -11.97 5.71 -8.41
N HIS A 58 -12.61 6.82 -8.76
CA HIS A 58 -12.88 7.26 -10.11
C HIS A 58 -12.51 8.74 -10.23
N ALA A 59 -11.94 9.13 -11.37
CA ALA A 59 -11.59 10.51 -11.66
C ALA A 59 -11.80 10.83 -13.14
N VAL A 60 -12.09 12.10 -13.43
CA VAL A 60 -12.23 12.63 -14.79
C VAL A 60 -11.45 13.95 -14.91
N GLY A 61 -10.71 14.12 -16.00
CA GLY A 61 -9.95 15.33 -16.28
C GLY A 61 -9.91 15.65 -17.77
N ASN A 62 -9.74 16.94 -18.10
CA ASN A 62 -9.53 17.39 -19.48
C ASN A 62 -8.06 17.26 -19.91
N THR A 63 -7.16 17.03 -18.94
CA THR A 63 -5.75 16.68 -19.18
C THR A 63 -5.36 15.48 -18.30
N LEU A 64 -4.31 14.76 -18.69
CA LEU A 64 -3.76 13.67 -17.86
C LEU A 64 -3.27 14.16 -16.50
N ASN A 65 -2.73 15.37 -16.40
CA ASN A 65 -2.31 15.94 -15.12
C ASN A 65 -3.50 16.18 -14.20
N GLU A 66 -4.54 16.84 -14.71
CA GLU A 66 -5.77 17.09 -13.94
C GLU A 66 -6.42 15.78 -13.48
N LEU A 67 -6.41 14.75 -14.34
CA LEU A 67 -6.91 13.43 -14.00
C LEU A 67 -6.14 12.81 -12.83
N ILE A 68 -4.80 12.80 -12.91
CA ILE A 68 -3.95 12.19 -11.88
C ILE A 68 -4.00 13.00 -10.59
N ASP A 69 -4.08 14.34 -10.64
CA ASP A 69 -4.22 15.19 -9.46
C ASP A 69 -5.49 14.83 -8.67
N LYS A 70 -6.64 14.74 -9.35
CA LYS A 70 -7.91 14.32 -8.72
C LYS A 70 -7.85 12.88 -8.21
N LEU A 71 -7.21 11.99 -8.95
CA LEU A 71 -7.06 10.60 -8.55
C LEU A 71 -6.23 10.47 -7.27
N GLU A 72 -5.08 11.16 -7.19
CA GLU A 72 -4.22 11.18 -6.02
C GLU A 72 -4.89 11.83 -4.82
N GLU A 73 -5.64 12.92 -5.03
CA GLU A 73 -6.46 13.56 -3.99
C GLU A 73 -7.44 12.55 -3.39
N ASN A 74 -8.26 11.90 -4.24
CA ASN A 74 -9.22 10.89 -3.81
C ASN A 74 -8.54 9.75 -3.03
N LEU A 75 -7.41 9.23 -3.53
CA LEU A 75 -6.70 8.14 -2.89
C LEU A 75 -6.03 8.54 -1.56
N SER A 76 -5.59 9.79 -1.42
CA SER A 76 -4.95 10.30 -0.20
C SER A 76 -5.91 10.30 1.00
N GLU A 77 -7.20 10.57 0.76
CA GLU A 77 -8.24 10.52 1.80
C GLU A 77 -8.43 9.10 2.34
N PHE A 78 -8.37 8.09 1.47
CA PHE A 78 -8.45 6.68 1.87
C PHE A 78 -7.17 6.17 2.54
N THR A 79 -6.00 6.62 2.09
CA THR A 79 -4.70 6.10 2.56
C THR A 79 -4.44 6.46 4.04
N LYS A 80 -4.94 7.62 4.50
CA LYS A 80 -4.88 8.04 5.91
C LYS A 80 -5.56 7.04 6.86
N GLN A 81 -6.55 6.28 6.39
CA GLN A 81 -7.22 5.25 7.20
C GLN A 81 -6.44 3.91 7.23
N VAL A 82 -5.60 3.64 6.23
CA VAL A 82 -4.90 2.35 6.05
C VAL A 82 -3.45 2.39 6.56
N GLU A 83 -2.72 3.49 6.38
CA GLU A 83 -1.31 3.61 6.82
C GLU A 83 -1.12 3.62 8.34
N ALA A 84 -2.20 3.83 9.11
CA ALA A 84 -2.20 3.77 10.56
C ALA A 84 -1.85 2.39 11.17
N THR A 85 -1.56 1.37 10.35
CA THR A 85 -1.35 -0.02 10.81
C THR A 85 0.09 -0.56 10.65
N LYS A 86 1.07 0.23 10.19
CA LYS A 86 2.47 -0.24 10.12
C LYS A 86 3.23 0.09 11.40
N CYS A 87 3.92 -0.90 11.98
CA CYS A 87 4.84 -0.68 13.10
C CYS A 87 5.96 0.26 12.66
N THR A 88 6.12 1.42 13.29
CA THR A 88 7.19 2.37 12.98
C THR A 88 8.58 1.86 13.34
N TYR A 89 8.67 0.85 14.21
CA TYR A 89 9.94 0.27 14.65
C TYR A 89 10.51 -0.77 13.67
N CYS A 90 9.65 -1.58 13.04
CA CYS A 90 10.07 -2.61 12.07
C CYS A 90 9.54 -2.35 10.65
N ASN A 91 8.91 -1.20 10.39
CA ASN A 91 8.20 -0.87 9.16
C ASN A 91 7.21 -1.95 8.69
N GLY A 92 6.67 -2.72 9.63
CA GLY A 92 5.72 -3.79 9.38
C GLY A 92 6.33 -5.17 9.06
N SER A 93 7.65 -5.32 9.02
CA SER A 93 8.30 -6.63 8.75
C SER A 93 8.10 -7.66 9.86
N GLY A 94 7.84 -7.21 11.09
CA GLY A 94 7.87 -8.05 12.28
C GLY A 94 9.28 -8.34 12.81
N LEU A 95 10.33 -7.99 12.08
CA LEU A 95 11.72 -8.34 12.39
C LEU A 95 12.62 -7.09 12.40
N VAL A 96 13.61 -7.07 13.28
CA VAL A 96 14.60 -6.00 13.39
C VAL A 96 16.00 -6.60 13.46
N GLN A 97 17.00 -5.88 12.97
CA GLN A 97 18.40 -6.30 13.11
C GLN A 97 18.80 -6.35 14.59
N ILE A 98 19.63 -7.33 14.94
CA ILE A 98 20.14 -7.50 16.31
C ILE A 98 21.08 -6.34 16.68
N ALA A 99 21.96 -5.96 15.75
CA ALA A 99 22.90 -4.86 15.87
C ALA A 99 23.30 -4.32 14.48
N PRO A 100 23.78 -3.06 14.36
CA PRO A 100 24.28 -2.52 13.10
C PRO A 100 25.41 -3.38 12.53
N ASN A 101 25.35 -3.66 11.22
CA ASN A 101 26.34 -4.45 10.47
C ASN A 101 26.50 -5.93 10.88
N VAL A 102 25.63 -6.46 11.73
CA VAL A 102 25.60 -7.89 12.09
C VAL A 102 24.59 -8.63 11.22
N ARG A 103 24.97 -9.79 10.69
CA ARG A 103 24.01 -10.71 10.06
C ARG A 103 23.19 -11.37 11.17
N GLY A 104 21.91 -11.03 11.25
CA GLY A 104 20.99 -11.60 12.23
C GLY A 104 19.81 -10.67 12.47
N VAL A 105 18.62 -11.25 12.49
CA VAL A 105 17.35 -10.55 12.77
C VAL A 105 16.69 -11.18 14.00
N LYS A 106 15.97 -10.37 14.77
CA LYS A 106 15.16 -10.82 15.90
C LYS A 106 13.73 -10.30 15.76
N ALA A 107 12.82 -10.90 16.51
CA ALA A 107 11.46 -10.40 16.63
C ALA A 107 11.47 -8.91 17.07
N CYS A 108 10.70 -8.10 16.35
CA CYS A 108 10.45 -6.70 16.69
C CYS A 108 9.91 -6.61 18.12
N SER A 109 10.53 -5.80 18.98
CA SER A 109 10.10 -5.64 20.37
C SER A 109 8.73 -4.97 20.48
N SER A 110 8.40 -4.06 19.57
CA SER A 110 7.14 -3.32 19.56
C SER A 110 5.94 -4.19 19.18
N CYS A 111 6.07 -5.03 18.14
CA CYS A 111 4.98 -5.89 17.67
C CYS A 111 5.16 -7.38 18.01
N LYS A 112 6.24 -7.73 18.74
CA LYS A 112 6.57 -9.11 19.15
C LYS A 112 6.60 -10.11 17.99
N GLY A 113 7.23 -9.74 16.87
CA GLY A 113 7.28 -10.59 15.68
C GLY A 113 6.05 -10.50 14.76
N LYS A 114 4.95 -9.93 15.25
CA LYS A 114 3.66 -9.84 14.54
C LYS A 114 3.68 -8.59 13.67
N GLY A 115 4.33 -8.67 12.51
CA GLY A 115 4.34 -7.56 11.54
C GLY A 115 2.92 -7.01 11.31
N VAL A 116 2.83 -5.68 11.12
CA VAL A 116 1.56 -4.90 11.10
C VAL A 116 0.88 -4.87 12.47
N ILE A 117 0.93 -3.71 13.15
CA ILE A 117 0.33 -3.57 14.49
C ILE A 117 -1.19 -3.40 14.32
N ASN A 118 -1.96 -4.23 15.02
CA ASN A 118 -3.43 -4.32 15.00
C ASN A 118 -4.07 -5.09 13.83
N LEU A 119 -3.30 -5.86 13.05
CA LEU A 119 -3.84 -6.89 12.17
C LEU A 119 -3.24 -8.24 12.59
N GLY A 120 -4.11 -9.20 12.88
CA GLY A 120 -3.74 -10.50 13.45
C GLY A 120 -2.53 -11.13 12.76
N VAL A 121 -1.47 -11.28 13.54
CA VAL A 121 -0.37 -12.26 13.47
C VAL A 121 -0.13 -12.90 12.09
N ARG A 122 1.01 -12.56 11.46
CA ARG A 122 1.73 -13.55 10.65
C ARG A 122 2.35 -14.55 11.62
N GLU A 123 2.08 -15.86 11.46
CA GLU A 123 2.65 -16.89 12.33
C GLU A 123 4.17 -16.75 12.43
N PRO A 124 4.75 -17.00 13.61
CA PRO A 124 6.19 -16.84 13.81
C PRO A 124 6.95 -17.72 12.81
N TYR A 125 8.02 -17.16 12.24
CA TYR A 125 9.02 -17.96 11.55
C TYR A 125 9.64 -18.91 12.58
N GLU A 126 9.32 -20.20 12.51
CA GLU A 126 10.08 -21.28 13.16
C GLU A 126 11.41 -21.42 12.43
N GLY A 127 12.34 -20.53 12.77
CA GLY A 127 13.67 -20.49 12.21
C GLY A 127 14.63 -20.05 13.30
N ASP A 128 14.93 -21.00 14.19
CA ASP A 128 16.27 -21.36 14.67
C ASP A 128 16.12 -21.99 16.06
N GLU A 129 16.08 -23.33 16.07
CA GLU A 129 16.58 -24.09 17.21
C GLU A 129 18.03 -23.64 17.43
N LEU A 130 18.22 -22.73 18.38
CA LEU A 130 19.51 -22.46 18.99
C LEU A 130 20.00 -23.78 19.57
N ASN A 131 20.93 -24.37 18.85
CA ASN A 131 21.69 -25.54 19.21
C ASN A 131 22.59 -25.15 20.39
N ASP A 132 22.03 -25.11 21.61
CA ASP A 132 22.77 -24.98 22.85
C ASP A 132 23.46 -26.33 23.13
N ARG A 133 24.61 -26.52 22.48
CA ARG A 133 25.69 -27.30 23.07
C ARG A 133 26.28 -26.45 24.19
N HIS A 134 26.15 -26.89 25.44
CA HIS A 134 27.23 -27.08 26.42
C HIS A 134 26.69 -27.86 27.62
#